data_AF-A0A972MVN2-F1
#
_entry.id   AF-A0A972MVN2-F1
#
_cell.length_a   1.000
_cell.length_b   1.000
_cell.length_c   1.000
_cell.angle_alpha   90.00
_cell.angle_beta   90.00
_cell.angle_gamma   90.00
#
_symmetry.space_group_name_H-M   'P 1'
#
loop_
_entity.id
_entity.type
_entity.pdbx_description
1 polymer ?
#
loop_
_entity_poly.entity_id
_entity_poly.type
_entity_poly.pdbx_seq_one_letter_code
_entity_poly.pdbx_strand_id
1 'polypeptide(L)'
;MIKKIPWWLGGILMALLLLFVFSTLGANRPIGASTYVPYFAGIIFDLDPEKYTYLKEIHNPGSWEGVMLLGVLFGAFINAVFVTKTFRFTIVPSAWKKYKNNSVTSRLFWSFIGGFFLIIGARLAGGCTSGHFLSGMTQTAISSMIFGGVVLVSLIVTGKYFYKKDSNDV
;
A
#
# COMPACT_ATOMS: atom_id res chain seq x y z
N MET A 1 26.84 9.14 -5.95
CA MET A 1 25.55 8.88 -5.28
C MET A 1 24.47 8.70 -6.34
N ILE A 2 23.97 7.48 -6.53
CA ILE A 2 22.87 7.19 -7.47
C ILE A 2 21.60 7.81 -6.89
N LYS A 3 21.31 9.08 -7.23
CA LYS A 3 20.13 9.80 -6.71
C LYS A 3 18.82 9.27 -7.29
N LYS A 4 18.85 8.63 -8.47
CA LYS A 4 17.68 8.11 -9.17
C LYS A 4 18.08 6.88 -9.98
N ILE A 5 17.39 5.76 -9.78
CA ILE A 5 17.42 4.63 -10.71
C ILE A 5 16.62 5.00 -11.96
N PRO A 6 17.08 4.68 -13.17
CA PRO A 6 16.28 4.90 -14.35
C PRO A 6 15.05 3.99 -14.33
N TRP A 7 13.95 4.46 -14.94
CA TRP A 7 12.65 3.79 -14.88
C TRP A 7 12.70 2.35 -15.40
N TRP A 8 13.47 2.11 -16.47
CA TRP A 8 13.61 0.78 -17.07
C TRP A 8 14.30 -0.21 -16.12
N LEU A 9 15.32 0.23 -15.38
CA LEU A 9 16.00 -0.61 -14.39
C LEU A 9 15.06 -0.93 -13.23
N GLY A 10 14.29 0.06 -12.75
CA GLY A 10 13.27 -0.18 -11.74
C GLY A 10 12.22 -1.19 -12.20
N GLY A 11 11.80 -1.11 -13.47
CA GLY A 11 10.91 -2.08 -14.09
C GLY A 11 11.48 -3.49 -14.13
N ILE A 12 12.73 -3.65 -14.58
CA ILE A 12 13.42 -4.96 -14.62
C ILE A 12 13.54 -5.54 -13.20
N LEU A 13 13.99 -4.75 -12.22
CA LEU A 13 14.13 -5.21 -10.84
C LEU A 13 12.79 -5.63 -10.24
N MET A 14 11.71 -4.91 -10.51
CA MET A 14 10.36 -5.30 -10.08
C MET A 14 9.87 -6.56 -10.79
N ALA A 15 10.14 -6.71 -12.09
CA ALA A 15 9.77 -7.92 -12.83
C ALA A 15 10.51 -9.15 -12.28
N LEU A 16 11.81 -9.02 -12.01
CA LEU A 16 12.61 -10.08 -11.38
C LEU A 16 12.09 -10.42 -9.98
N LEU A 17 11.73 -9.42 -9.18
CA LEU A 17 11.13 -9.63 -7.87
C LEU A 17 9.80 -10.40 -7.98
N LEU A 18 8.92 -10.01 -8.90
CA LEU A 18 7.63 -10.68 -9.09
C LEU A 18 7.81 -12.13 -9.57
N LEU A 19 8.71 -12.35 -10.53
CA LEU A 19 9.06 -13.70 -11.00
C LEU A 19 9.61 -14.56 -9.86
N PHE A 20 10.50 -14.01 -9.03
CA PHE A 20 11.03 -14.71 -7.87
C PHE A 20 9.93 -15.06 -6.87
N VAL A 21 9.04 -14.11 -6.55
CA VAL A 21 7.96 -14.32 -5.59
C VAL A 21 6.95 -15.35 -6.09
N PHE A 22 6.62 -15.36 -7.38
CA PHE A 22 5.74 -16.35 -7.99
C PHE A 22 6.39 -17.72 -8.16
N SER A 23 7.72 -17.79 -8.22
CA SER A 23 8.46 -19.04 -8.32
C SER A 23 8.26 -19.91 -7.08
N THR A 24 8.36 -21.22 -7.26
CA THR A 24 8.36 -22.23 -6.19
C THR A 24 9.55 -22.08 -5.23
N LEU A 25 10.63 -21.44 -5.70
CA LEU A 25 11.81 -21.11 -4.89
C LEU A 25 11.60 -19.89 -3.99
N GLY A 26 10.62 -19.04 -4.31
CA GLY A 26 10.28 -17.85 -3.54
C GLY A 26 9.12 -18.13 -2.59
N ALA A 27 7.97 -17.50 -2.86
CA ALA A 27 6.79 -17.60 -2.01
C ALA A 27 5.65 -18.45 -2.61
N ASN A 28 5.76 -18.80 -3.91
CA ASN A 28 4.74 -19.50 -4.69
C ASN A 28 3.33 -18.91 -4.54
N ARG A 29 3.22 -17.59 -4.44
CA ARG A 29 1.96 -16.87 -4.17
C ARG A 29 2.05 -15.41 -4.62
N PRO A 30 0.92 -14.76 -4.92
CA PRO A 30 0.92 -13.35 -5.28
C PRO A 30 1.31 -12.42 -4.13
N ILE A 31 1.85 -11.25 -4.45
CA ILE A 31 2.08 -10.18 -3.47
C ILE A 31 0.74 -9.54 -3.12
N GLY A 32 0.47 -9.43 -1.82
CA GLY A 32 -0.64 -8.66 -1.25
C GLY A 32 -0.17 -7.79 -0.08
N ALA A 33 -1.03 -6.91 0.42
CA ALA A 33 -0.71 -6.06 1.57
C ALA A 33 -1.94 -5.64 2.40
N SER A 34 -3.15 -6.05 2.06
CA SER A 34 -4.36 -5.61 2.78
C SER A 34 -4.91 -6.67 3.73
N THR A 35 -4.59 -7.93 3.49
CA THR A 35 -5.07 -9.08 4.26
C THR A 35 -4.38 -9.16 5.62
N TYR A 36 -3.16 -8.63 5.75
CA TYR A 36 -2.50 -8.55 7.05
C TYR A 36 -3.31 -7.74 8.08
N VAL A 37 -4.04 -6.69 7.68
CA VAL A 37 -4.77 -5.83 8.63
C VAL A 37 -5.88 -6.60 9.38
N PRO A 38 -6.86 -7.24 8.71
CA PRO A 38 -7.86 -8.03 9.41
C PRO A 38 -7.25 -9.25 10.13
N TYR A 39 -6.13 -9.80 9.64
CA TYR A 39 -5.40 -10.86 10.33
C TYR A 39 -4.85 -10.39 11.69
N PHE A 40 -4.13 -9.27 11.71
CA PHE A 40 -3.62 -8.69 12.96
C PHE A 40 -4.75 -8.21 13.88
N ALA A 41 -5.84 -7.67 13.32
CA ALA A 41 -7.02 -7.31 14.10
C ALA A 41 -7.61 -8.56 14.79
N GLY A 42 -7.70 -9.69 14.08
CA GLY A 42 -8.13 -10.96 14.68
C GLY A 42 -7.29 -11.40 15.87
N ILE A 43 -5.97 -11.20 15.81
CA ILE A 43 -5.04 -11.49 16.91
C ILE A 43 -5.22 -10.49 18.07
N ILE A 44 -5.26 -9.18 17.76
CA ILE A 44 -5.33 -8.11 18.77
C ILE A 44 -6.64 -8.19 19.57
N PHE A 45 -7.75 -8.52 18.91
CA PHE A 45 -9.07 -8.60 19.52
C PHE A 45 -9.48 -10.02 19.94
N ASP A 46 -8.56 -10.99 19.85
CA ASP A 46 -8.78 -12.40 20.22
C ASP A 46 -10.09 -12.97 19.63
N LEU A 47 -10.28 -12.77 18.32
CA LEU A 47 -11.50 -13.17 17.64
C LEU A 47 -11.49 -14.67 17.32
N ASP A 48 -12.56 -15.37 17.70
CA ASP A 48 -12.71 -16.80 17.46
C ASP A 48 -12.87 -17.14 15.96
N PRO A 49 -11.95 -17.91 15.36
CA PRO A 49 -12.05 -18.37 13.97
C PRO A 49 -13.22 -19.32 13.70
N GLU A 50 -13.77 -19.99 14.72
CA GLU A 50 -14.95 -20.83 14.56
C GLU A 50 -16.22 -20.00 14.34
N LYS A 51 -16.32 -18.87 15.03
CA LYS A 51 -17.41 -17.91 14.86
C LYS A 51 -17.29 -17.10 13.57
N TYR A 52 -16.07 -16.74 13.17
CA TYR A 52 -15.80 -15.93 11.99
C TYR A 52 -14.99 -16.70 10.95
N THR A 53 -15.68 -17.36 10.01
CA THR A 53 -15.07 -18.17 8.94
C THR A 53 -14.06 -17.39 8.10
N TYR A 54 -14.28 -16.10 7.90
CA TYR A 54 -13.36 -15.20 7.21
C TYR A 54 -11.96 -15.17 7.84
N LEU A 55 -11.84 -15.34 9.16
CA LEU A 55 -10.52 -15.40 9.84
C LEU A 55 -9.71 -16.63 9.41
N LYS A 56 -10.38 -17.74 9.08
CA LYS A 56 -9.73 -18.94 8.54
C LYS A 56 -9.20 -18.71 7.13
N GLU A 57 -9.97 -18.04 6.29
CA GLU A 57 -9.57 -17.71 4.91
C GLU A 57 -8.34 -16.79 4.86
N ILE A 58 -8.29 -15.80 5.76
CA ILE A 58 -7.21 -14.81 5.78
C ILE A 58 -5.96 -15.25 6.56
N HIS A 59 -5.98 -16.38 7.26
CA HIS A 59 -4.90 -16.78 8.17
C HIS A 59 -3.55 -16.95 7.43
N ASN A 60 -3.54 -17.76 6.39
CA ASN A 60 -2.35 -18.01 5.57
C ASN A 60 -1.89 -16.79 4.75
N PRO A 61 -2.78 -16.10 3.99
CA PRO A 61 -2.35 -14.93 3.24
C PRO A 61 -1.97 -13.76 4.15
N GLY A 62 -2.72 -13.51 5.23
CA GLY A 62 -2.48 -12.39 6.16
C GLY A 62 -1.19 -12.52 6.96
N SER A 63 -0.87 -13.72 7.48
CA SER A 63 0.39 -13.98 8.18
C SER A 63 1.60 -13.76 7.27
N TRP A 64 1.54 -14.26 6.04
CA TRP A 64 2.58 -14.05 5.04
C TRP A 64 2.75 -12.58 4.66
N GLU A 65 1.65 -11.88 4.36
CA GLU A 65 1.68 -10.45 4.05
C GLU A 65 2.31 -9.66 5.21
N GLY A 66 2.03 -10.05 6.46
CA GLY A 66 2.66 -9.46 7.64
C GLY A 66 4.18 -9.58 7.63
N VAL A 67 4.71 -10.79 7.42
CA VAL A 67 6.17 -11.03 7.34
C VAL A 67 6.79 -10.28 6.16
N MET A 68 6.14 -10.30 5.01
CA MET A 68 6.59 -9.58 3.82
C MET A 68 6.65 -8.07 4.06
N LEU A 69 5.62 -7.48 4.66
CA LEU A 69 5.56 -6.04 4.95
C LEU A 69 6.61 -5.61 5.97
N LEU A 70 6.92 -6.47 6.95
CA LEU A 70 8.06 -6.25 7.84
C LEU A 70 9.38 -6.23 7.04
N GLY A 71 9.57 -7.19 6.13
CA GLY A 71 10.72 -7.20 5.23
C GLY A 71 10.83 -5.94 4.37
N VAL A 72 9.72 -5.47 3.80
CA VAL A 72 9.64 -4.21 3.03
C VAL A 72 10.00 -3.01 3.91
N LEU A 73 9.50 -2.96 5.15
CA LEU A 73 9.81 -1.89 6.10
C LEU A 73 11.31 -1.83 6.40
N PHE A 74 11.92 -2.96 6.77
CA PHE A 74 13.35 -3.02 7.07
C PHE A 74 14.22 -2.75 5.84
N GLY A 75 13.86 -3.30 4.67
CA GLY A 75 14.58 -3.05 3.43
C GLY A 75 14.52 -1.58 3.01
N ALA A 76 13.34 -0.96 3.09
CA ALA A 76 13.18 0.47 2.81
C ALA A 76 13.96 1.33 3.82
N PHE A 77 13.97 0.96 5.10
CA PHE A 77 14.71 1.65 6.14
C PHE A 77 16.23 1.60 5.90
N ILE A 78 16.80 0.41 5.66
CA ILE A 78 18.23 0.23 5.38
C ILE A 78 18.63 1.03 4.12
N ASN A 79 17.81 0.96 3.06
CA ASN A 79 18.05 1.71 1.83
C ASN A 79 17.99 3.23 2.06
N ALA A 80 17.04 3.71 2.87
CA ALA A 80 16.91 5.13 3.21
C ALA A 80 18.10 5.66 4.02
N VAL A 81 18.60 4.87 4.97
CA VAL A 81 19.68 5.27 5.89
C VAL A 81 21.07 5.13 5.26
N PHE A 82 21.39 3.96 4.70
CA PHE A 82 22.77 3.64 4.31
C PHE A 82 23.08 3.90 2.84
N VAL A 83 22.13 3.61 1.94
CA VAL A 83 22.37 3.65 0.49
C VAL A 83 22.06 5.04 -0.08
N THR A 84 20.83 5.49 0.11
CA THR A 84 20.36 6.78 -0.46
C THR A 84 20.66 7.96 0.45
N LYS A 85 20.83 7.73 1.76
CA LYS A 85 20.99 8.76 2.79
C LYS A 85 19.88 9.81 2.75
N THR A 86 18.64 9.35 2.51
CA THR A 86 17.44 10.20 2.38
C THR A 86 16.48 10.08 3.57
N PHE A 87 16.85 9.34 4.60
CA PHE A 87 16.04 9.19 5.80
C PHE A 87 15.76 10.57 6.44
N ARG A 88 14.48 10.87 6.63
CA ARG A 88 14.01 12.10 7.27
C ARG A 88 12.72 11.83 8.03
N PHE A 89 12.64 12.36 9.25
CA PHE A 89 11.40 12.32 10.03
C PHE A 89 10.57 13.57 9.71
N THR A 90 9.34 13.40 9.22
CA THR A 90 8.47 14.53 8.85
C THR A 90 7.01 14.14 9.11
N ILE A 91 6.40 14.79 10.10
CA ILE A 91 5.00 14.55 10.49
C ILE A 91 4.03 15.25 9.52
N VAL A 92 4.37 16.47 9.09
CA VAL A 92 3.56 17.25 8.15
C VAL A 92 4.32 17.42 6.83
N PRO A 93 3.96 16.67 5.78
CA PRO A 93 4.59 16.78 4.47
C PRO A 93 4.40 18.19 3.87
N SER A 94 5.35 18.62 3.04
CA SER A 94 5.30 19.93 2.36
C SER A 94 4.03 20.11 1.52
N ALA A 95 3.54 19.05 0.88
CA ALA A 95 2.28 19.08 0.13
C ALA A 95 1.08 19.39 1.03
N TRP A 96 1.03 18.85 2.25
CA TRP A 96 -0.04 19.15 3.19
C TRP A 96 -0.01 20.62 3.65
N LYS A 97 1.20 21.14 3.93
CA LYS A 97 1.38 22.56 4.28
C LYS A 97 0.94 23.49 3.16
N LYS A 98 1.21 23.12 1.91
CA LYS A 98 0.89 23.93 0.73
C LYS A 98 -0.61 24.01 0.42
N TYR A 99 -1.33 22.90 0.58
CA TYR A 99 -2.72 22.78 0.11
C TYR A 99 -3.77 22.69 1.21
N LYS A 100 -3.36 22.56 2.48
CA LYS A 100 -4.27 22.45 3.63
C LYS A 100 -3.87 23.38 4.76
N ASN A 101 -3.01 22.92 5.67
CA ASN A 101 -2.59 23.70 6.83
C ASN A 101 -1.29 23.14 7.42
N ASN A 102 -0.76 23.81 8.44
CA ASN A 102 0.44 23.37 9.17
C ASN A 102 0.10 22.56 10.44
N SER A 103 -1.18 22.19 10.64
CA SER A 103 -1.63 21.52 11.87
C SER A 103 -1.34 20.01 11.84
N VAL A 104 -0.67 19.53 12.89
CA VAL A 104 -0.36 18.11 13.09
C VAL A 104 -1.62 17.29 13.32
N THR A 105 -2.54 17.78 14.15
CA THR A 105 -3.79 17.07 14.48
C THR A 105 -4.66 16.89 13.25
N SER A 106 -4.81 17.95 12.45
CA SER A 106 -5.51 17.92 11.16
C SER A 106 -4.90 16.86 10.22
N ARG A 107 -3.57 16.84 10.08
CA ARG A 107 -2.86 15.89 9.21
C ARG A 107 -3.01 14.44 9.68
N LEU A 108 -3.00 14.22 10.99
CA LEU A 108 -3.12 12.87 11.56
C LEU A 108 -4.55 12.35 11.43
N PHE A 109 -5.54 13.19 11.72
CA PHE A 109 -6.95 12.89 11.55
C PHE A 109 -7.28 12.48 10.11
N TRP A 110 -6.90 13.30 9.12
CA TRP A 110 -7.16 12.99 7.71
C TRP A 110 -6.43 11.73 7.21
N SER A 111 -5.26 11.40 7.76
CA SER A 111 -4.60 10.13 7.42
C SER A 111 -5.24 8.92 8.06
N PHE A 112 -5.78 9.06 9.27
CA PHE A 112 -6.58 8.00 9.86
C PHE A 112 -7.84 7.74 9.02
N ILE A 113 -8.60 8.78 8.68
CA ILE A 113 -9.80 8.67 7.84
C ILE A 113 -9.46 8.08 6.47
N GLY A 114 -8.39 8.57 5.82
CA GLY A 114 -7.94 8.03 4.54
C GLY A 114 -7.51 6.56 4.63
N GLY A 115 -6.77 6.18 5.67
CA GLY A 115 -6.35 4.80 5.93
C GLY A 115 -7.54 3.87 6.18
N PHE A 116 -8.54 4.33 6.93
CA PHE A 116 -9.78 3.60 7.19
C PHE A 116 -10.55 3.30 5.91
N PHE A 117 -10.77 4.29 5.04
CA PHE A 117 -11.43 4.06 3.75
C PHE A 117 -10.57 3.21 2.81
N LEU A 118 -9.25 3.39 2.82
CA LEU A 118 -8.35 2.57 2.00
C LEU A 118 -8.43 1.08 2.36
N ILE A 119 -8.42 0.74 3.66
CA ILE A 119 -8.46 -0.67 4.06
C ILE A 119 -9.83 -1.29 3.79
N ILE A 120 -10.92 -0.56 4.07
CA ILE A 120 -12.28 -1.03 3.76
C ILE A 120 -12.42 -1.25 2.26
N GLY A 121 -12.04 -0.27 1.44
CA GLY A 121 -12.10 -0.37 -0.01
C GLY A 121 -11.26 -1.54 -0.55
N ALA A 122 -10.04 -1.72 -0.03
CA ALA A 122 -9.19 -2.83 -0.44
C ALA A 122 -9.79 -4.20 -0.11
N ARG A 123 -10.43 -4.35 1.05
CA ARG A 123 -11.06 -5.62 1.43
C ARG A 123 -12.38 -5.87 0.68
N LEU A 124 -13.17 -4.83 0.42
CA LEU A 124 -14.37 -4.93 -0.42
C LEU A 124 -14.02 -5.30 -1.87
N ALA A 125 -12.92 -4.79 -2.40
CA ALA A 125 -12.45 -5.12 -3.74
C ALA A 125 -11.80 -6.52 -3.84
N GLY A 126 -11.50 -7.17 -2.71
CA GLY A 126 -10.75 -8.42 -2.68
C GLY A 126 -9.24 -8.25 -2.88
N GLY A 127 -8.72 -7.02 -2.84
CA GLY A 127 -7.30 -6.72 -3.01
C GLY A 127 -6.97 -5.23 -2.96
N CYS A 128 -5.69 -4.94 -2.75
CA CYS A 128 -5.12 -3.59 -2.80
C CYS A 128 -4.29 -3.38 -4.07
N THR A 129 -3.65 -2.22 -4.21
CA THR A 129 -2.76 -1.94 -5.35
C THR A 129 -1.67 -3.00 -5.53
N SER A 130 -1.02 -3.48 -4.47
CA SER A 130 -0.03 -4.57 -4.61
C SER A 130 -0.64 -5.88 -5.13
N GLY A 131 -1.85 -6.23 -4.68
CA GLY A 131 -2.57 -7.43 -5.15
C GLY A 131 -3.08 -7.30 -6.58
N HIS A 132 -3.93 -6.31 -6.85
CA HIS A 132 -4.53 -6.14 -8.16
C HIS A 132 -3.55 -5.59 -9.20
N PHE A 133 -2.74 -4.59 -8.84
CA PHE A 133 -1.88 -3.88 -9.78
C PHE A 133 -0.58 -4.64 -10.05
N LEU A 134 0.21 -4.99 -9.01
CA LEU A 134 1.49 -5.68 -9.21
C LEU A 134 1.28 -7.15 -9.58
N SER A 135 0.46 -7.88 -8.82
CA SER A 135 0.29 -9.31 -9.06
C SER A 135 -0.76 -9.62 -10.13
N GLY A 136 -1.92 -8.97 -10.09
CA GLY A 136 -3.02 -9.35 -10.96
C GLY A 136 -2.88 -8.84 -12.41
N MET A 137 -2.36 -7.63 -12.64
CA MET A 137 -2.15 -7.18 -14.03
C MET A 137 -1.00 -7.90 -14.73
N THR A 138 0.03 -8.34 -14.01
CA THR A 138 1.08 -9.18 -14.61
C THR A 138 0.57 -10.56 -15.02
N GLN A 139 -0.48 -11.04 -14.34
CA GLN A 139 -1.25 -12.24 -14.71
C GLN A 139 -2.38 -11.96 -15.70
N THR A 140 -2.44 -10.74 -16.27
CA THR A 140 -3.48 -10.29 -17.20
C THR A 140 -4.92 -10.50 -16.70
N ALA A 141 -5.11 -10.46 -15.37
CA ALA A 141 -6.43 -10.64 -14.77
C ALA A 141 -7.37 -9.47 -15.12
N ILE A 142 -8.53 -9.79 -15.69
CA ILE A 142 -9.54 -8.80 -16.11
C ILE A 142 -10.02 -7.97 -14.92
N SER A 143 -10.24 -8.63 -13.77
CA SER A 143 -10.64 -7.96 -12.53
C SER A 143 -9.65 -6.89 -12.09
N SER A 144 -8.34 -7.14 -12.28
CA SER A 144 -7.28 -6.18 -11.98
C SER A 144 -7.22 -5.02 -12.95
N MET A 145 -7.52 -5.23 -14.24
CA MET A 145 -7.59 -4.14 -15.21
C MET A 145 -8.77 -3.20 -14.89
N ILE A 146 -9.93 -3.77 -14.55
CA ILE A 146 -11.11 -2.98 -14.11
C ILE A 146 -10.78 -2.21 -12.84
N PHE A 147 -10.23 -2.89 -11.81
CA PHE A 147 -9.80 -2.25 -10.58
C PHE A 147 -8.82 -1.10 -10.83
N GLY A 148 -7.79 -1.34 -11.66
CA GLY A 148 -6.79 -0.34 -12.01
C GLY A 148 -7.39 0.90 -12.68
N GLY A 149 -8.32 0.70 -13.63
CA GLY A 149 -9.03 1.79 -14.29
C GLY A 149 -9.86 2.62 -13.31
N VAL A 150 -10.66 1.97 -12.45
CA VAL A 150 -11.50 2.66 -11.45
C VAL A 150 -10.65 3.42 -10.43
N VAL A 151 -9.57 2.81 -9.93
CA VAL A 151 -8.65 3.46 -8.98
C VAL A 151 -7.96 4.66 -9.62
N LEU A 152 -7.53 4.57 -10.87
CA LEU A 152 -6.90 5.68 -11.58
C LEU A 152 -7.85 6.88 -11.71
N VAL A 153 -9.09 6.64 -12.15
CA VAL A 153 -10.11 7.69 -12.26
C VAL A 153 -10.41 8.29 -10.89
N SER A 154 -10.63 7.44 -9.88
CA SER A 154 -10.93 7.87 -8.51
C SER A 154 -9.79 8.68 -7.90
N LEU A 155 -8.53 8.32 -8.16
CA LEU A 155 -7.35 9.06 -7.71
C LEU A 155 -7.31 10.46 -8.32
N ILE A 156 -7.55 10.57 -9.64
CA ILE A 156 -7.54 11.87 -10.33
C ILE A 156 -8.66 12.76 -9.80
N VAL A 157 -9.88 12.23 -9.70
CA VAL A 157 -11.05 12.98 -9.21
C VAL A 157 -10.84 13.40 -7.76
N THR A 158 -10.49 12.46 -6.87
CA THR A 158 -10.26 12.74 -5.45
C THR A 158 -9.11 13.73 -5.27
N GLY A 159 -8.00 13.56 -5.99
CA GLY A 159 -6.87 14.48 -5.93
C GLY A 159 -7.25 15.91 -6.31
N LYS A 160 -8.05 16.07 -7.39
CA LYS A 160 -8.51 17.38 -7.86
C LYS A 160 -9.40 18.08 -6.84
N TYR A 161 -10.37 17.36 -6.24
CA TYR A 161 -11.28 17.97 -5.25
C TYR A 161 -10.61 18.16 -3.89
N PHE A 162 -9.83 17.17 -3.44
CA PHE A 162 -9.23 17.19 -2.12
C PHE A 162 -8.12 18.24 -2.02
N TYR A 163 -7.30 18.44 -3.06
CA TYR A 163 -6.23 19.45 -3.07
C TYR A 163 -6.62 20.74 -3.80
N LYS A 164 -7.92 20.98 -4.03
CA LYS A 164 -8.39 22.27 -4.53
C LYS A 164 -7.98 23.36 -3.53
N LYS A 165 -7.21 24.36 -4.00
CA LYS A 165 -6.86 25.55 -3.23
C LYS A 165 -8.05 26.52 -3.30
N ASP A 166 -8.52 27.00 -2.16
CA ASP A 166 -9.54 28.04 -2.13
C ASP A 166 -8.92 29.37 -2.59
N SER A 167 -9.67 30.11 -3.41
CA SER A 167 -9.24 31.34 -4.08
C SER A 167 -8.95 32.52 -3.14
N ASN A 168 -9.15 32.36 -1.83
CA ASN A 168 -9.01 33.43 -0.83
C ASN A 168 -7.64 33.45 -0.12
N ASP A 169 -6.73 32.53 -0.46
CA ASP A 169 -5.36 32.50 0.09
C ASP A 169 -4.34 33.13 -0.87
N VAL A 170 -4.51 34.45 -1.11
CA VAL A 170 -3.47 35.36 -1.64
C VAL A 170 -2.81 36.07 -0.48
#